data_AF-A0A9J5WMU2-F1
#
_entry.id   AF-A0A9J5WMU2-F1
#
_cell.length_a   1.000
_cell.length_b   1.000
_cell.length_c   1.000
_cell.angle_alpha   90.00
_cell.angle_beta   90.00
_cell.angle_gamma   90.00
#
_symmetry.space_group_name_H-M   'P 1'
#
loop_
_entity.id
_entity.type
_entity.pdbx_description
1 polymer ?
#
loop_
_entity_poly.entity_id
_entity_poly.type
_entity_poly.pdbx_seq_one_letter_code
_entity_poly.pdbx_strand_id
1 'polypeptide(L)'
;MASLRLKHGDEYGMSIYEYSSSLYKAETYLLAYSESINAVPIKSKWCVPEELVSVNILPPLVDTKLRRKKSKRVKGVSENFKSKRRNKYSIYKRSGHKRTTCMNNNKS
;
A
#
# COMPACT_ATOMS: atom_id res chain seq x y z
N MET A 1 1.52 2.65 -14.32
CA MET A 1 0.75 2.31 -15.53
C MET A 1 1.57 2.51 -16.82
N ALA A 2 2.27 3.64 -17.01
CA ALA A 2 3.00 3.91 -18.26
C ALA A 2 4.14 2.92 -18.60
N SER A 3 4.93 2.46 -17.62
CA SER A 3 6.05 1.54 -17.90
C SER A 3 5.64 0.12 -18.31
N LEU A 4 4.44 -0.32 -17.94
CA LEU A 4 3.91 -1.64 -18.31
C LEU A 4 3.34 -1.65 -19.73
N ARG A 5 2.67 -0.57 -20.15
CA ARG A 5 2.18 -0.35 -21.53
C ARG A 5 3.32 -0.35 -22.55
N LEU A 6 4.47 0.27 -22.21
CA LEU A 6 5.67 0.25 -23.06
C LEU A 6 6.20 -1.16 -23.35
N LYS A 7 5.93 -2.14 -22.46
CA LYS A 7 6.47 -3.49 -22.57
C LYS A 7 5.54 -4.48 -23.28
N HIS A 8 4.25 -4.21 -23.27
CA HIS A 8 3.23 -5.16 -23.72
C HIS A 8 2.25 -4.55 -24.74
N GLY A 9 2.52 -3.31 -25.20
CA GLY A 9 1.64 -2.57 -26.09
C GLY A 9 0.47 -1.92 -25.37
N ASP A 10 -0.31 -1.15 -26.12
CA ASP A 10 -1.49 -0.44 -25.62
C ASP A 10 -2.64 -1.38 -25.23
N GLU A 11 -2.59 -2.63 -25.68
CA GLU A 11 -3.54 -3.69 -25.32
C GLU A 11 -3.31 -4.29 -23.92
N TYR A 12 -2.18 -3.95 -23.27
CA TYR A 12 -1.86 -4.50 -21.96
C TYR A 12 -2.81 -4.02 -20.88
N GLY A 13 -3.66 -4.94 -20.43
CA GLY A 13 -4.73 -4.68 -19.47
C GLY A 13 -6.09 -4.43 -20.10
N MET A 14 -6.25 -4.54 -21.43
CA MET A 14 -7.57 -4.49 -22.07
C MET A 14 -8.34 -5.81 -21.91
N SER A 15 -7.64 -6.96 -21.94
CA SER A 15 -8.25 -8.28 -21.80
C SER A 15 -8.93 -8.51 -20.44
N ILE A 16 -8.44 -7.89 -19.36
CA ILE A 16 -9.10 -7.97 -18.05
C ILE A 16 -10.46 -7.25 -18.06
N TYR A 17 -10.64 -6.26 -18.93
CA TYR A 17 -11.90 -5.53 -19.03
C TYR A 17 -12.96 -6.29 -19.84
N GLU A 18 -12.54 -7.22 -20.70
CA GLU A 18 -13.43 -8.09 -21.50
C GLU A 18 -14.26 -9.04 -20.62
N TYR A 19 -13.70 -9.46 -19.48
CA TYR A 19 -14.38 -10.27 -18.47
C TYR A 19 -15.01 -9.44 -17.33
N SER A 20 -14.91 -8.12 -17.38
CA SER A 20 -15.42 -7.23 -16.33
C SER A 20 -16.75 -6.60 -16.72
N SER A 21 -17.58 -6.25 -15.73
CA SER A 21 -18.76 -5.43 -15.98
C SER A 21 -18.36 -4.09 -16.58
N SER A 22 -19.18 -3.56 -17.49
CA SER A 22 -18.92 -2.31 -18.20
C SER A 22 -18.62 -1.14 -17.27
N LEU A 23 -19.14 -1.15 -16.03
CA LEU A 23 -18.87 -0.15 -14.99
C LEU A 23 -17.39 0.00 -14.64
N TYR A 24 -16.60 -1.06 -14.75
CA TYR A 24 -15.18 -1.04 -14.41
C TYR A 24 -14.27 -0.57 -15.55
N LYS A 25 -14.82 -0.22 -16.72
CA LYS A 25 -14.04 0.43 -17.77
C LYS A 25 -13.53 1.78 -17.28
N ALA A 26 -12.32 2.15 -17.69
CA ALA A 26 -11.71 3.40 -17.23
C ALA A 26 -12.60 4.62 -17.54
N GLU A 27 -13.22 4.64 -18.72
CA GLU A 27 -14.12 5.71 -19.16
C GLU A 27 -15.39 5.81 -18.31
N THR A 28 -16.06 4.69 -18.05
CA THR A 28 -17.28 4.65 -17.22
C THR A 28 -16.98 4.98 -15.77
N TYR A 29 -15.84 4.53 -15.25
CA TYR A 29 -15.38 4.87 -13.91
C TYR A 29 -15.11 6.38 -13.79
N LEU A 30 -14.41 6.97 -14.75
CA LEU A 30 -14.18 8.41 -14.79
C LEU A 30 -15.49 9.19 -14.88
N LEU A 31 -16.45 8.74 -15.68
CA LEU A 31 -17.79 9.36 -15.78
C LEU A 31 -18.58 9.25 -14.48
N ALA A 32 -18.59 8.08 -13.82
CA ALA A 32 -19.31 7.88 -12.56
C ALA A 32 -18.78 8.78 -11.43
N TYR A 33 -17.49 9.10 -11.45
CA TYR A 33 -16.87 10.04 -10.51
C TYR A 33 -16.55 11.41 -11.14
N SER A 34 -17.14 11.73 -12.30
CA SER A 34 -16.98 13.03 -12.95
C SER A 34 -17.80 14.11 -12.26
N GLU A 35 -18.85 13.71 -11.56
CA GLU A 35 -19.63 14.61 -10.73
C GLU A 35 -18.73 15.24 -9.68
N SER A 36 -18.86 16.56 -9.52
CA SER A 36 -18.11 17.29 -8.52
C SER A 36 -18.43 16.70 -7.15
N ILE A 37 -17.40 16.28 -6.43
CA ILE A 37 -17.52 16.02 -4.99
C ILE A 37 -18.10 17.30 -4.37
N ASN A 38 -19.31 17.21 -3.81
CA ASN A 38 -19.91 18.33 -3.10
C ASN A 38 -18.91 18.82 -2.06
N ALA A 39 -18.40 20.04 -2.26
CA ALA A 39 -17.41 20.60 -1.36
C ALA A 39 -18.03 20.68 0.04
N VAL A 40 -17.45 19.96 0.98
CA VAL A 40 -17.89 20.03 2.38
C VAL A 40 -17.70 21.48 2.83
N PRO A 41 -18.75 22.15 3.32
CA PRO A 41 -18.63 23.53 3.77
C PRO A 41 -17.61 23.63 4.91
N ILE A 42 -16.99 24.80 5.06
CA ILE A 42 -16.09 25.08 6.20
C ILE A 42 -16.89 24.91 7.50
N LYS A 43 -16.25 24.42 8.57
CA LYS A 43 -16.90 24.17 9.88
C LYS A 43 -17.74 25.35 10.39
N SER A 44 -17.34 26.59 10.09
CA SER A 44 -18.09 27.80 10.47
C SER A 44 -19.45 27.95 9.79
N LYS A 45 -19.65 27.30 8.63
CA LYS A 45 -20.92 27.29 7.89
C LYS A 45 -21.82 26.12 8.30
N TRP A 46 -21.42 25.30 9.28
CA TRP A 46 -22.23 24.18 9.72
C TRP A 46 -23.30 24.68 10.69
N CYS A 47 -24.57 24.51 10.34
CA CYS A 47 -25.68 24.68 11.29
C CYS A 47 -25.77 23.40 12.14
N VAL A 48 -25.01 23.34 13.23
CA VAL A 48 -25.10 22.25 14.21
C VAL A 48 -26.15 22.63 15.27
N PRO A 49 -27.21 21.84 15.47
CA PRO A 49 -28.19 22.07 16.53
C PRO A 49 -27.50 22.11 17.90
N GLU A 50 -27.94 23.01 18.78
CA GLU A 50 -27.35 23.22 20.10
C GLU A 50 -27.43 21.99 21.01
N GLU A 51 -28.46 21.16 20.79
CA GLU A 51 -28.61 19.84 21.42
C GLU A 51 -27.43 18.91 21.09
N LEU A 52 -26.92 18.91 19.85
CA LEU A 52 -25.79 18.08 19.45
C LEU A 52 -24.44 18.65 19.92
N VAL A 53 -24.35 19.97 20.10
CA VAL A 53 -23.14 20.63 20.62
C VAL A 53 -22.98 20.36 22.11
N SER A 54 -24.08 20.31 22.85
CA SER A 54 -24.11 20.07 24.29
C SER A 54 -24.06 18.58 24.67
N VAL A 55 -24.48 17.69 23.77
CA VAL A 55 -24.43 16.25 24.01
C VAL A 55 -23.01 15.71 23.78
N ASN A 56 -22.38 15.24 24.85
CA ASN A 56 -21.19 14.41 24.76
C ASN A 56 -21.58 13.03 24.22
N ILE A 57 -21.53 12.86 22.90
CA ILE A 57 -21.77 11.55 22.26
C ILE A 57 -20.61 10.62 22.62
N LEU A 58 -20.84 9.73 23.57
CA LEU A 58 -19.91 8.66 23.85
C LEU A 58 -19.88 7.69 22.66
N PRO A 59 -18.72 7.17 22.27
CA PRO A 59 -18.67 6.11 21.29
C PRO A 59 -19.50 4.92 21.79
N PRO A 60 -20.08 4.11 20.89
CA PRO A 60 -20.80 2.92 21.30
C PRO A 60 -19.90 2.08 22.22
N LEU A 61 -20.48 1.60 23.32
CA LEU A 61 -19.83 0.62 24.18
C LEU A 61 -19.73 -0.68 23.39
N VAL A 62 -18.57 -0.89 22.75
CA VAL A 62 -18.28 -2.10 22.00
C VAL A 62 -17.51 -3.04 22.92
N ASP A 63 -18.13 -4.18 23.23
CA ASP A 63 -17.40 -5.32 23.77
C ASP A 63 -16.43 -5.82 22.70
N THR A 64 -15.17 -5.39 22.80
CA THR A 64 -14.10 -5.95 21.96
C THR A 64 -14.02 -7.45 22.22
N LYS A 65 -14.51 -8.24 21.26
CA LYS A 65 -14.33 -9.69 21.27
C LYS A 65 -12.85 -9.99 21.48
N LEU A 66 -12.55 -10.93 22.39
CA LEU A 66 -11.17 -11.32 22.68
C LEU A 66 -10.46 -11.63 21.37
N ARG A 67 -9.48 -10.79 21.02
CA ARG A 67 -8.77 -10.88 19.74
C ARG A 67 -8.19 -12.29 19.59
N ARG A 68 -8.13 -12.79 18.35
CA ARG A 68 -7.46 -14.07 18.04
C ARG A 68 -6.08 -14.08 18.69
N LYS A 69 -5.83 -15.06 19.58
CA LYS A 69 -4.53 -15.20 20.25
C LYS A 69 -3.45 -15.28 19.18
N LYS A 70 -2.44 -14.40 19.27
CA LYS A 70 -1.26 -14.49 18.40
C LYS A 70 -0.59 -15.83 18.63
N SER A 71 -0.60 -16.70 17.63
CA SER A 71 0.20 -17.92 17.66
C SER A 71 1.67 -17.57 17.41
N LYS A 72 2.58 -18.28 18.07
CA LYS A 72 4.00 -18.19 17.74
C LYS A 72 4.21 -18.80 16.36
N ARG A 73 4.95 -18.11 15.47
CA ARG A 73 5.34 -18.67 14.17
C ARG A 73 6.28 -19.86 14.41
N VAL A 74 5.92 -21.01 13.86
CA VAL A 74 6.84 -22.17 13.76
C VAL A 74 7.72 -21.94 12.54
N LYS A 75 9.04 -22.05 12.72
CA LYS A 75 10.00 -21.90 11.61
C LYS A 75 9.90 -23.08 10.66
N GLY A 76 9.89 -22.81 9.37
CA GLY A 76 9.96 -23.84 8.33
C GLY A 76 11.35 -24.45 8.22
N VAL A 77 11.44 -25.65 7.66
CA VAL A 77 12.71 -26.40 7.46
C VAL A 77 13.77 -25.54 6.76
N SER A 78 13.39 -24.75 5.75
CA SER A 78 14.28 -23.83 5.01
C SER A 78 14.83 -22.66 5.85
N GLU A 79 14.13 -22.24 6.91
CA GLU A 79 14.55 -21.15 7.81
C GLU A 79 15.58 -21.61 8.86
N ASN A 80 15.64 -22.93 9.11
CA ASN A 80 16.67 -23.53 9.97
C ASN A 80 18.03 -23.54 9.27
N PHE A 81 18.04 -23.54 7.94
CA PHE A 81 19.23 -23.25 7.14
C PHE A 81 19.48 -21.75 7.15
N LYS A 82 19.91 -21.22 8.29
CA LYS A 82 20.70 -19.99 8.34
C LYS A 82 22.05 -20.26 7.66
N SER A 83 22.04 -20.52 6.36
CA SER A 83 23.22 -20.31 5.56
C SER A 83 23.55 -18.83 5.76
N LYS A 84 24.68 -18.59 6.42
CA LYS A 84 25.26 -17.26 6.60
C LYS A 84 25.41 -16.68 5.21
N ARG A 85 24.39 -15.96 4.70
CA ARG A 85 24.50 -15.21 3.47
C ARG A 85 25.41 -14.04 3.82
N ARG A 86 26.72 -14.31 3.83
CA ARG A 86 27.76 -13.32 4.06
C ARG A 86 27.47 -12.25 3.03
N ASN A 87 27.13 -11.05 3.49
CA ASN A 87 26.86 -9.92 2.61
C ASN A 87 28.08 -9.77 1.69
N LYS A 88 27.89 -10.10 0.41
CA LYS A 88 28.90 -9.92 -0.63
C LYS A 88 28.60 -8.56 -1.25
N TYR A 89 29.58 -7.66 -1.25
CA TYR A 89 29.43 -6.39 -1.92
C TYR A 89 29.18 -6.64 -3.42
N SER A 90 28.11 -6.06 -3.96
CA SER A 90 27.60 -6.41 -5.29
C SER A 90 28.62 -6.19 -6.42
N ILE A 91 29.51 -5.21 -6.27
CA ILE A 91 30.49 -4.83 -7.30
C ILE A 91 31.69 -5.78 -7.28
N TYR A 92 32.34 -5.94 -6.12
CA TYR A 92 33.57 -6.74 -6.03
C TYR A 92 33.32 -8.21 -5.66
N LYS A 93 32.07 -8.59 -5.36
CA LYS A 93 31.62 -9.94 -4.94
C LYS A 93 32.43 -10.59 -3.80
N ARG A 94 33.29 -9.83 -3.12
CA ARG A 94 34.06 -10.28 -1.95
C ARG A 94 33.19 -10.23 -0.69
N SER A 95 33.25 -11.31 0.09
CA SER A 95 32.61 -11.39 1.40
C SER A 95 33.54 -10.85 2.47
N GLY A 96 33.03 -10.08 3.43
CA GLY A 96 33.80 -9.66 4.61
C GLY A 96 34.00 -8.16 4.78
N HIS A 97 33.56 -7.34 3.81
CA HIS A 97 33.54 -5.88 3.98
C HIS A 97 32.20 -5.29 3.51
N LYS A 98 31.80 -4.16 4.08
CA LYS A 98 30.57 -3.42 3.70
C LYS A 98 30.91 -2.42 2.60
N ARG A 99 29.88 -1.97 1.86
CA ARG A 99 30.03 -0.88 0.86
C ARG A 99 30.73 0.35 1.45
N THR A 100 30.39 0.69 2.69
CA THR A 100 30.93 1.86 3.39
C THR A 100 32.39 1.70 3.83
N THR A 101 32.89 0.47 3.96
CA THR A 101 34.28 0.17 4.35
C THR A 101 35.15 -0.25 3.16
N CYS A 102 34.65 -0.09 1.93
CA CYS A 102 35.40 -0.41 0.72
C CYS A 102 36.39 0.72 0.40
N MET A 103 37.69 0.42 0.38
CA MET A 103 38.77 1.39 0.15
C MET A 103 38.88 1.91 -1.30
N ASN A 104 38.01 1.46 -2.21
CA ASN A 104 38.05 1.83 -3.63
C ASN A 104 36.91 2.80 -4.03
N ASN A 105 36.62 3.80 -3.20
CA ASN A 105 35.62 4.83 -3.51
C ASN A 105 36.16 5.99 -4.36
N ASN A 106 37.42 5.91 -4.82
CA ASN A 106 37.97 6.90 -5.73
C ASN A 106 38.13 6.27 -7.12
N LYS A 107 37.14 6.48 -7.99
CA LYS A 107 37.35 6.57 -9.43
C LYS A 107 36.40 7.62 -9.98
N SER A 108 37.04 8.74 -10.33
CA SER A 108 36.66 9.73 -11.36
C SER A 108 35.83 9.14 -12.50
#